data_AF-A0A399SPJ0-F1
#
_entry.id   AF-A0A399SPJ0-F1
#
_cell.length_a   1.000
_cell.length_b   1.000
_cell.length_c   1.000
_cell.angle_alpha   90.00
_cell.angle_beta   90.00
_cell.angle_gamma   90.00
#
_symmetry.space_group_name_H-M   'P 1'
#
loop_
_entity.id
_entity.type
_entity.pdbx_description
1 polymer ?
#
loop_
_entity_poly.entity_id
_entity_poly.type
_entity_poly.pdbx_seq_one_letter_code
_entity_poly.pdbx_strand_id
1 'polypeptide(L)' 'MSHHHPHAPHAHGAADPSLAVMLDLDARILHGHLLELTTWIRRLARDTAGRVVVDLGAGTGTGTVALARRFGRAEVVAVD' A
#
# COMPACT_ATOMS: atom_id res chain seq x y z
N MET A 1 -50.77 5.13 -16.72
CA MET A 1 -49.76 4.18 -17.21
C MET A 1 -48.51 4.37 -16.37
N SER A 2 -48.28 3.46 -15.42
CA SER A 2 -47.16 3.50 -14.48
C SER A 2 -45.97 2.75 -15.08
N HIS A 3 -44.90 3.47 -15.41
CA HIS A 3 -43.63 2.87 -15.83
C HIS A 3 -42.87 2.38 -14.60
N HIS A 4 -42.83 1.05 -14.41
CA HIS A 4 -42.04 0.42 -13.38
C HIS A 4 -40.64 0.14 -13.96
N HIS A 5 -39.63 0.89 -13.54
CA HIS A 5 -38.25 0.56 -13.86
C HIS A 5 -37.80 -0.60 -12.95
N PRO A 6 -37.40 -1.76 -13.51
CA PRO A 6 -36.84 -2.83 -12.71
C PRO A 6 -35.45 -2.40 -12.24
N HIS A 7 -35.28 -2.23 -10.93
CA HIS A 7 -33.96 -2.11 -10.33
C HIS A 7 -33.22 -3.44 -10.49
N ALA A 8 -32.27 -3.50 -11.42
CA ALA A 8 -31.35 -4.62 -11.52
C ALA A 8 -30.45 -4.61 -10.27
N PRO A 9 -30.28 -5.74 -9.58
CA PRO A 9 -29.34 -5.82 -8.46
C PRO A 9 -27.93 -5.60 -8.98
N HIS A 10 -27.20 -4.67 -8.38
CA HIS A 10 -25.77 -4.49 -8.62
C HIS A 10 -25.03 -5.73 -8.09
N ALA A 11 -24.86 -6.73 -8.95
CA ALA A 11 -23.97 -7.84 -8.66
C ALA A 11 -22.54 -7.28 -8.62
N HIS A 12 -21.93 -7.28 -7.43
CA HIS A 12 -20.48 -7.13 -7.32
C HIS A 12 -19.86 -8.37 -7.98
N GLY A 13 -19.65 -8.27 -9.30
CA GLY A 13 -19.01 -9.32 -10.09
C GLY A 13 -17.67 -9.66 -9.46
N ALA A 14 -17.32 -10.95 -9.46
CA ALA A 14 -16.02 -11.43 -9.00
C ALA A 14 -14.91 -10.57 -9.63
N ALA A 15 -13.89 -10.22 -8.83
CA ALA A 15 -12.76 -9.44 -9.30
C ALA A 15 -12.20 -10.07 -10.58
N ASP A 16 -12.06 -9.26 -11.62
CA ASP A 16 -11.52 -9.71 -12.90
C ASP A 16 -10.13 -10.34 -12.66
N PRO A 17 -9.90 -11.61 -13.02
CA PRO A 17 -8.60 -12.26 -12.87
C PRO A 17 -7.46 -11.47 -13.55
N SER A 18 -7.76 -10.69 -14.59
CA SER A 18 -6.80 -9.81 -15.24
C SER A 18 -6.25 -8.73 -14.30
N LEU A 19 -7.07 -8.24 -13.38
CA LEU A 19 -6.69 -7.24 -12.39
C LEU A 19 -5.68 -7.79 -11.39
N ALA A 20 -5.84 -9.05 -10.96
CA ALA A 20 -4.88 -9.70 -10.06
C ALA A 20 -3.51 -9.86 -10.73
N VAL A 21 -3.49 -10.22 -12.03
CA VAL A 21 -2.25 -10.31 -12.81
C VAL A 21 -1.61 -8.94 -12.98
N MET A 22 -2.39 -7.90 -13.25
CA MET A 22 -1.88 -6.53 -13.37
C MET A 22 -1.25 -6.05 -12.05
N LEU A 23 -1.90 -6.27 -10.90
CA LEU A 23 -1.36 -5.90 -9.59
C LEU A 23 -0.07 -6.67 -9.25
N ASP A 24 0.06 -7.93 -9.65
CA ASP A 24 1.30 -8.70 -9.49
C ASP A 24 2.44 -8.11 -10.34
N LEU A 25 2.15 -7.74 -11.59
CA LEU A 25 3.12 -7.08 -12.46
C LEU A 25 3.53 -5.71 -11.91
N ASP A 26 2.58 -4.91 -11.43
CA ASP A 26 2.83 -3.62 -10.81
C ASP A 26 3.68 -3.78 -9.55
N ALA A 27 3.39 -4.77 -8.70
CA ALA A 27 4.18 -5.04 -7.50
C ALA A 27 5.64 -5.34 -7.83
N ARG A 28 5.92 -6.05 -8.93
CA ARG A 28 7.29 -6.36 -9.37
C ARG A 28 8.08 -5.11 -9.76
N ILE A 29 7.43 -4.15 -10.42
CA ILE A 29 8.06 -2.87 -10.78
C ILE A 29 8.21 -1.99 -9.53
N LEU A 30 7.13 -1.83 -8.77
CA LEU A 30 7.08 -0.97 -7.59
C LEU A 30 8.04 -1.41 -6.48
N HIS A 31 8.29 -2.72 -6.35
CA HIS A 31 9.20 -3.26 -5.35
C HIS A 31 10.59 -2.61 -5.42
N GLY A 32 11.16 -2.49 -6.62
CA GLY A 32 12.48 -1.88 -6.81
C GLY A 32 12.51 -0.42 -6.37
N HIS A 33 11.51 0.35 -6.79
CA HIS A 33 11.38 1.76 -6.43
C HIS A 33 11.17 1.97 -4.92
N LEU A 34 10.33 1.15 -4.28
CA LEU A 34 10.08 1.23 -2.85
C LEU A 34 11.35 0.89 -2.04
N LEU A 35 12.13 -0.10 -2.50
CA LEU A 35 13.40 -0.46 -1.90
C LEU A 35 14.42 0.68 -2.02
N GLU A 36 14.51 1.31 -3.19
CA GLU A 36 15.41 2.44 -3.44
C GLU A 36 15.04 3.63 -2.55
N LEU A 37 13.77 4.05 -2.55
CA LEU A 37 13.27 5.18 -1.75
C LEU A 37 13.51 4.96 -0.26
N THR A 38 13.14 3.80 0.29
CA THR A 38 13.38 3.50 1.71
C THR A 38 14.87 3.43 2.04
N THR A 39 15.72 2.97 1.10
CA THR A 39 17.18 3.04 1.25
C THR A 39 17.64 4.48 1.40
N TRP A 40 17.16 5.35 0.51
CA TRP A 40 17.55 6.74 0.47
C TRP A 40 17.10 7.49 1.73
N ILE A 41 15.85 7.29 2.17
CA ILE A 41 15.33 7.86 3.42
C ILE A 41 16.19 7.44 4.61
N ARG A 42 16.56 6.15 4.72
CA ARG A 42 17.43 5.68 5.81
C ARG A 42 18.81 6.35 5.80
N ARG A 43 19.38 6.64 4.62
CA ARG A 43 20.67 7.35 4.52
C ARG A 43 20.58 8.79 4.99
N LEU A 44 19.43 9.44 4.79
CA LEU A 44 19.18 10.81 5.20
C LEU A 44 18.76 10.91 6.67
N ALA A 45 18.11 9.88 7.20
CA ALA A 45 17.70 9.81 8.59
C ALA A 45 18.92 9.72 9.52
N ARG A 46 18.87 10.47 10.62
CA ARG A 46 19.75 10.25 11.78
C ARG A 46 19.43 8.91 12.43
N ASP A 47 20.21 8.50 13.44
CA ASP A 47 19.88 7.30 14.22
C ASP A 47 18.41 7.33 14.68
N THR A 48 17.67 6.31 14.27
CA THR A 48 16.24 6.14 14.52
C THR A 48 15.95 5.20 15.67
N ALA A 49 16.97 4.74 16.41
CA ALA A 49 16.78 3.91 17.58
C ALA A 49 15.86 4.61 18.61
N GLY A 50 14.76 3.96 18.98
CA GLY A 50 13.78 4.50 19.92
C GLY A 50 12.94 5.66 19.37
N ARG A 51 12.93 5.88 18.05
CA ARG A 51 12.06 6.86 17.38
C ARG A 51 10.82 6.18 16.79
N VAL A 52 9.83 6.99 16.49
CA VAL A 52 8.61 6.59 15.76
C VAL A 52 8.68 7.11 14.33
N VAL A 53 8.41 6.25 13.36
CA VAL A 53 8.21 6.59 11.95
C VAL A 53 6.73 6.46 11.65
N VAL A 54 6.11 7.54 11.17
CA VAL A 54 4.68 7.56 10.83
C VAL A 54 4.52 7.54 9.32
N ASP A 55 3.82 6.53 8.81
CA ASP A 55 3.44 6.37 7.40
C ASP A 55 2.02 6.91 7.22
N LEU A 56 1.91 8.11 6.62
CA LEU A 56 0.64 8.81 6.41
C LEU A 56 0.06 8.44 5.05
N GLY A 57 -1.21 8.02 5.02
CA GLY A 57 -1.85 7.49 3.81
C GLY A 57 -1.35 6.09 3.49
N ALA A 58 -1.24 5.24 4.52
CA ALA A 58 -0.57 3.94 4.42
C ALA A 58 -1.24 2.96 3.44
N GLY A 59 -2.53 3.15 3.14
CA GLY A 59 -3.28 2.30 2.21
C GLY A 59 -3.22 0.83 2.61
N THR A 60 -2.76 -0.03 1.70
CA THR A 60 -2.59 -1.47 1.95
C THR A 60 -1.48 -1.81 2.95
N GLY A 61 -0.70 -0.83 3.43
CA GLY A 61 0.39 -1.01 4.39
C GLY A 61 1.68 -1.54 3.78
N THR A 62 1.77 -1.69 2.45
CA THR A 62 2.98 -2.19 1.77
C THR A 62 4.19 -1.29 2.04
N GLY A 63 3.98 0.03 2.02
CA GLY A 63 4.99 1.03 2.38
C GLY A 63 5.43 0.90 3.83
N THR A 64 4.47 0.76 4.75
CA THR A 64 4.72 0.59 6.19
C THR A 64 5.61 -0.63 6.47
N VAL A 65 5.34 -1.77 5.82
CA VAL A 65 6.16 -2.99 5.99
C VAL A 65 7.57 -2.77 5.46
N ALA A 66 7.73 -2.09 4.32
CA ALA A 66 9.05 -1.77 3.77
C ALA A 66 9.84 -0.83 4.72
N LEU A 67 9.17 0.16 5.32
CA LEU A 67 9.75 1.04 6.32
C LEU A 67 10.16 0.28 7.58
N ALA A 68 9.31 -0.61 8.11
CA ALA A 68 9.62 -1.42 9.29
C ALA A 68 10.86 -2.31 9.08
N ARG A 69 10.98 -2.94 7.90
CA ARG A 69 12.17 -3.72 7.52
C ARG A 69 13.44 -2.85 7.46
N ARG A 70 13.30 -1.60 7.00
CA ARG A 70 14.42 -0.67 6.84
C ARG A 70 14.86 -0.05 8.17
N PHE A 71 13.93 0.25 9.05
CA PHE A 71 14.11 0.93 10.33
C PHE A 71 13.87 -0.02 11.50
N GLY A 72 14.52 -1.18 11.53
CA GLY A 72 14.27 -2.24 12.53
C GLY A 72 14.56 -1.90 14.00
N ARG A 73 14.93 -0.65 14.31
CA ARG A 73 15.11 -0.12 15.68
C ARG A 73 14.14 1.02 16.01
N ALA A 74 13.25 1.34 15.07
CA ALA A 74 12.19 2.32 15.24
C ALA A 74 10.84 1.60 15.33
N GLU A 75 9.89 2.23 16.00
CA GLU A 75 8.48 1.88 15.87
C GLU A 75 7.95 2.46 14.56
N VAL A 76 7.14 1.71 13.82
CA VAL A 76 6.52 2.17 12.58
C VAL A 76 5.01 2.09 12.71
N VAL A 77 4.33 3.22 12.49
CA VAL A 77 2.88 3.37 12.65
C VAL A 77 2.27 3.75 11.29
N ALA A 78 1.30 2.97 10.84
CA ALA A 78 0.46 3.29 9.69
C ALA A 78 -0.74 4.14 10.12
N VAL A 79 -1.03 5.19 9.35
CA VAL A 79 -2.22 6.03 9.51
C VAL A 79 -2.87 6.20 8.15
N ASP A 80 -4.16 5.91 8.05
CA ASP A 80 -5.00 6.10 6.86
C ASP A 80 -6.43 6.41 7.28
#